data_AF-A0A150RSA3-F1
#
_entry.id   AF-A0A150RSA3-F1
#
_cell.length_a   1.000
_cell.length_b   1.000
_cell.length_c   1.000
_cell.angle_alpha   90.00
_cell.angle_beta   90.00
_cell.angle_gamma   90.00
#
_symmetry.space_group_name_H-M   'P 1'
#
loop_
_entity.id
_entity.type
_entity.pdbx_description
1 polymer ?
#
loop_
_entity_poly.entity_id
_entity_poly.type
_entity_poly.pdbx_seq_one_letter_code
_entity_poly.pdbx_strand_id
1 'polypeptide(L)'
;MTTREPAGYEADQRRDDLSAYARYLAAMDASMRQKVALTAAHLLCEGRVADMGMGSGQGSAALAQLYPRLEVIGVDIDPTVVELARRAHQHPNLGFQLGDIAAPVFPPESLDGVFDSSVLHHVTSYGGYRHANAADALAAQVQQLAPGGVLVVRDFVDPGPGQVLLDVPGDDGDDGPDPRSASTAALLERFAGEFRSLSAEPGFPLARVDLEPPGALPAPRPGWRRYRLAHKHAAEFVLRKDYRADWEAEVKEEYTYFSQAQFEALFARLGLRVLSSTPLRNPWIVRNRFAGRFDLRDTSGARLPYPPTNYLIVGEKVKAGQGVAFRLRAAEGGAQQFLRIEHHQDRVTGRVFDLAARPHPTLDIVPFFFAGETAYVLARTSYPRPIAHACREETPPLDGSGPADYLAEPLAVVQTEFPVGHTVERTLERAAGVPPAAIHRMIPGTTYYPSPGGILEEVRSMLVEVEPTFVNAPSDNVSGFSTSGRIRAIEARQLLRAAQVGGLPDARLELNVYDLLARFGLPFGPWIGDEIPLAEAR
;
A
#
# COMPACT_ATOMS: atom_id res chain seq x y z
N MET A 1 47.03 2.28 14.68
CA MET A 1 46.15 1.87 13.56
C MET A 1 45.66 0.46 13.84
N THR A 2 44.54 0.35 14.54
CA THR A 2 43.78 -0.89 14.69
C THR A 2 42.52 -0.70 13.88
N THR A 3 42.52 -1.24 12.67
CA THR A 3 41.34 -1.40 11.83
C THR A 3 40.36 -2.28 12.59
N ARG A 4 39.32 -1.68 13.19
CA ARG A 4 38.12 -2.40 13.61
C ARG A 4 37.51 -2.97 12.34
N GLU A 5 37.42 -4.30 12.25
CA GLU A 5 36.48 -4.93 11.31
C GLU A 5 35.08 -4.36 11.58
N PRO A 6 34.31 -4.01 10.54
CA PRO A 6 32.93 -3.60 10.73
C PRO A 6 32.18 -4.77 11.39
N ALA A 7 31.55 -4.51 12.53
CA ALA A 7 30.61 -5.46 13.12
C ALA A 7 29.57 -5.78 12.04
N GLY A 8 29.36 -7.07 11.77
CA GLY A 8 28.40 -7.48 10.75
C GLY A 8 26.97 -7.04 11.11
N TYR A 9 26.12 -6.88 10.11
CA TYR A 9 24.69 -6.54 10.23
C TYR A 9 23.96 -7.32 11.35
N GLU A 10 24.29 -8.59 11.55
CA GLU A 10 23.75 -9.43 12.65
C GLU A 10 24.14 -8.95 14.05
N ALA A 11 25.37 -8.44 14.24
CA ALA A 11 25.87 -8.00 15.54
C ALA A 11 25.19 -6.70 16.00
N ASP A 12 24.82 -5.83 15.07
CA ASP A 12 24.15 -4.55 15.37
C ASP A 12 22.66 -4.71 15.67
N GLN A 13 22.05 -5.85 15.33
CA GLN A 13 20.65 -6.16 15.68
C GLN A 13 20.48 -6.85 17.03
N ARG A 14 21.54 -7.47 17.57
CA ARG A 14 21.49 -8.17 18.86
C ARG A 14 21.22 -7.19 19.99
N ARG A 15 20.31 -7.57 20.89
CA ARG A 15 20.02 -6.80 22.10
C ARG A 15 20.76 -7.38 23.31
N ASP A 16 21.02 -6.52 24.28
CA ASP A 16 21.84 -6.85 25.45
C ASP A 16 21.26 -8.00 26.30
N ASP A 17 19.92 -8.10 26.39
CA ASP A 17 19.22 -9.17 27.13
C ASP A 17 17.79 -9.42 26.63
N LEU A 18 17.15 -10.50 27.13
CA LEU A 18 15.78 -10.88 26.80
C LEU A 18 14.72 -9.84 27.21
N SER A 19 15.00 -9.01 28.23
CA SER A 19 14.10 -7.93 28.64
C SER A 19 14.11 -6.77 27.63
N ALA A 20 15.26 -6.50 27.02
CA ALA A 20 15.41 -5.55 25.94
C ALA A 20 14.71 -6.02 24.67
N TYR A 21 14.79 -7.32 24.36
CA TYR A 21 13.96 -7.94 23.30
C TYR A 21 12.47 -7.74 23.59
N ALA A 22 11.99 -8.07 24.78
CA ALA A 22 10.58 -7.95 25.13
C ALA A 22 10.06 -6.51 25.01
N ARG A 23 10.82 -5.51 25.47
CA ARG A 23 10.43 -4.08 25.34
C ARG A 23 10.36 -3.63 23.88
N TYR A 24 11.37 -3.99 23.08
CA TYR A 24 11.44 -3.63 21.66
C TYR A 24 10.27 -4.25 20.88
N LEU A 25 10.04 -5.56 21.05
CA LEU A 25 8.95 -6.27 20.38
C LEU A 25 7.57 -5.74 20.78
N ALA A 26 7.35 -5.48 22.08
CA ALA A 26 6.08 -4.91 22.55
C ALA A 26 5.77 -3.53 21.93
N ALA A 27 6.79 -2.68 21.75
CA ALA A 27 6.63 -1.39 21.08
C ALA A 27 6.26 -1.56 19.59
N MET A 28 6.86 -2.54 18.91
CA MET A 28 6.53 -2.87 17.52
C MET A 28 5.08 -3.39 17.38
N ASP A 29 4.67 -4.23 18.32
CA ASP A 29 3.40 -4.96 18.34
C ASP A 29 2.17 -4.08 18.56
N ALA A 30 2.32 -2.95 19.28
CA ALA A 30 1.25 -2.02 19.61
C ALA A 30 0.51 -1.47 18.36
N SER A 31 1.15 -1.49 17.19
CA SER A 31 0.56 -1.04 15.92
C SER A 31 0.36 -2.15 14.89
N MET A 32 0.67 -3.41 15.23
CA MET A 32 0.79 -4.51 14.27
C MET A 32 -0.55 -4.85 13.59
N ARG A 33 -1.66 -4.84 14.35
CA ARG A 33 -3.00 -5.14 13.78
C ARG A 33 -3.35 -4.18 12.64
N GLN A 34 -3.10 -2.88 12.83
CA GLN A 34 -3.37 -1.88 11.80
C GLN A 34 -2.42 -2.03 10.61
N LYS A 35 -1.14 -2.36 10.84
CA LYS A 35 -0.16 -2.63 9.77
C LYS A 35 -0.64 -3.79 8.90
N VAL A 36 -0.97 -4.93 9.50
CA VAL A 36 -1.45 -6.13 8.80
C VAL A 36 -2.76 -5.85 8.07
N ALA A 37 -3.71 -5.15 8.69
CA ALA A 37 -4.98 -4.82 8.04
C ALA A 37 -4.78 -3.98 6.76
N LEU A 38 -3.88 -2.99 6.81
CA LEU A 38 -3.58 -2.12 5.68
C LEU A 38 -2.82 -2.85 4.56
N THR A 39 -1.84 -3.69 4.90
CA THR A 39 -0.98 -4.35 3.90
C THR A 39 -1.60 -5.62 3.35
N ALA A 40 -2.19 -6.44 4.20
CA ALA A 40 -2.69 -7.76 3.82
C ALA A 40 -3.92 -7.74 2.93
N ALA A 41 -4.69 -6.66 3.01
CA ALA A 41 -5.80 -6.39 2.13
C ALA A 41 -5.40 -6.31 0.65
N HIS A 42 -4.11 -6.10 0.33
CA HIS A 42 -3.60 -6.12 -1.05
C HIS A 42 -3.16 -7.50 -1.54
N LEU A 43 -3.03 -8.50 -0.66
CA LEU A 43 -2.83 -9.88 -1.08
C LEU A 43 -4.17 -10.50 -1.42
N LEU A 44 -4.54 -10.48 -2.69
CA LEU A 44 -5.73 -11.16 -3.21
C LEU A 44 -5.40 -12.60 -3.66
N CYS A 45 -4.65 -13.34 -2.83
CA CYS A 45 -4.11 -14.65 -3.17
C CYS A 45 -4.47 -15.74 -2.17
N GLU A 46 -4.21 -16.97 -2.59
CA GLU A 46 -4.09 -18.17 -1.76
C GLU A 46 -2.68 -18.73 -1.96
N GLY A 47 -2.24 -19.63 -1.10
CA GLY A 47 -0.93 -20.27 -1.24
C GLY A 47 0.12 -19.68 -0.30
N ARG A 48 1.36 -19.59 -0.75
CA ARG A 48 2.52 -19.44 0.15
C ARG A 48 3.00 -17.99 0.22
N VAL A 49 3.08 -17.44 1.43
CA VAL A 49 3.45 -16.05 1.66
C VAL A 49 4.58 -15.94 2.67
N ALA A 50 5.58 -15.11 2.35
CA ALA A 50 6.67 -14.79 3.26
C ALA A 50 6.50 -13.40 3.89
N ASP A 51 6.65 -13.31 5.20
CA ASP A 51 6.75 -12.07 5.97
C ASP A 51 8.22 -11.82 6.31
N MET A 52 8.85 -10.91 5.55
CA MET A 52 10.29 -10.66 5.57
C MET A 52 10.62 -9.62 6.66
N GLY A 53 11.43 -10.01 7.64
CA GLY A 53 11.69 -9.19 8.83
C GLY A 53 10.53 -9.21 9.83
N MET A 54 10.05 -10.41 10.16
CA MET A 54 8.82 -10.59 10.94
C MET A 54 8.86 -10.02 12.37
N GLY A 55 10.05 -9.80 12.93
CA GLY A 55 10.23 -9.44 14.33
C GLY A 55 9.55 -10.46 15.26
N SER A 56 8.65 -10.02 16.14
CA SER A 56 7.95 -10.86 17.13
C SER A 56 7.18 -12.03 16.53
N GLY A 57 6.87 -12.01 15.23
CA GLY A 57 5.99 -12.96 14.58
C GLY A 57 4.50 -12.66 14.78
N GLN A 58 4.15 -11.59 15.50
CA GLN A 58 2.74 -11.19 15.72
C GLN A 58 2.05 -10.82 14.41
N GLY A 59 2.77 -10.16 13.50
CA GLY A 59 2.28 -9.82 12.15
C GLY A 59 1.96 -11.08 11.34
N SER A 60 2.91 -12.01 11.29
CA SER A 60 2.77 -13.30 10.61
C SER A 60 1.62 -14.14 11.21
N ALA A 61 1.47 -14.15 12.53
CA ALA A 61 0.37 -14.83 13.21
C ALA A 61 -1.00 -14.21 12.87
N ALA A 62 -1.10 -12.88 12.86
CA ALA A 62 -2.32 -12.20 12.45
C ALA A 62 -2.68 -12.49 10.98
N LEU A 63 -1.69 -12.52 10.07
CA LEU A 63 -1.88 -12.93 8.68
C LEU A 63 -2.44 -14.36 8.58
N ALA A 64 -1.83 -15.31 9.29
CA ALA A 64 -2.26 -16.71 9.28
C ALA A 64 -3.69 -16.90 9.77
N GLN A 65 -4.10 -16.14 10.80
CA GLN A 65 -5.47 -16.16 11.32
C GLN A 65 -6.48 -15.50 10.38
N LEU A 66 -6.14 -14.36 9.79
CA LEU A 66 -7.02 -13.61 8.89
C LEU A 66 -7.25 -14.34 7.57
N TYR A 67 -6.26 -15.12 7.11
CA TYR A 67 -6.30 -15.81 5.83
C TYR A 67 -5.94 -17.29 6.00
N PRO A 68 -6.90 -18.15 6.39
CA PRO A 68 -6.65 -19.57 6.66
C PRO A 68 -6.15 -20.41 5.46
N ARG A 69 -6.29 -19.88 4.23
CA ARG A 69 -5.79 -20.50 3.00
C ARG A 69 -4.41 -20.00 2.56
N LEU A 70 -3.78 -19.14 3.37
CA LEU A 70 -2.36 -18.82 3.22
C LEU A 70 -1.53 -19.75 4.08
N GLU A 71 -0.42 -20.25 3.55
CA GLU A 71 0.71 -20.74 4.32
C GLU A 71 1.64 -19.55 4.56
N VAL A 72 1.72 -19.07 5.80
CA VAL A 72 2.51 -17.90 6.17
C VAL A 72 3.84 -18.34 6.78
N ILE A 73 4.95 -17.79 6.27
CA ILE A 73 6.28 -18.03 6.80
C ILE A 73 6.91 -16.70 7.20
N GLY A 74 7.08 -16.48 8.50
CA GLY A 74 7.86 -15.34 9.00
C GLY A 74 9.37 -15.63 8.90
N VAL A 75 10.12 -14.69 8.34
CA VAL A 75 11.57 -14.77 8.18
C VAL A 75 12.22 -13.67 8.99
N ASP A 76 13.22 -14.02 9.80
CA ASP A 76 14.04 -13.05 10.52
C ASP A 76 15.49 -13.50 10.55
N ILE A 77 16.41 -12.54 10.64
CA ILE A 77 17.85 -12.80 10.68
C ILE A 77 18.32 -13.15 12.11
N ASP A 78 17.58 -12.74 13.14
CA ASP A 78 17.94 -13.01 14.53
C ASP A 78 17.40 -14.37 15.00
N PRO A 79 18.28 -15.37 15.29
CA PRO A 79 17.84 -16.68 15.74
C PRO A 79 17.07 -16.65 17.07
N THR A 80 17.32 -15.65 17.93
CA THR A 80 16.61 -15.47 19.21
C THR A 80 15.16 -15.08 18.95
N VAL A 81 14.96 -14.14 18.02
CA VAL A 81 13.63 -13.65 17.64
C VAL A 81 12.80 -14.78 17.00
N VAL A 82 13.42 -15.56 16.10
CA VAL A 82 12.77 -16.72 15.48
C VAL A 82 12.31 -17.75 16.52
N GLU A 83 13.17 -18.06 17.52
CA GLU A 83 12.82 -19.01 18.57
C GLU A 83 11.71 -18.48 19.48
N LEU A 84 11.72 -17.18 19.81
CA LEU A 84 10.64 -16.55 20.57
C LEU A 84 9.31 -16.59 19.81
N ALA A 85 9.31 -16.28 18.51
CA ALA A 85 8.11 -16.33 17.68
C ALA A 85 7.50 -17.74 17.61
N ARG A 86 8.33 -18.79 17.43
CA ARG A 86 7.89 -20.20 17.42
C ARG A 86 7.24 -20.63 18.73
N ARG A 87 7.69 -20.09 19.86
CA ARG A 87 7.11 -20.38 21.18
C ARG A 87 5.82 -19.62 21.41
N ALA A 88 5.75 -18.37 20.94
CA ALA A 88 4.61 -17.48 21.18
C ALA A 88 3.41 -17.77 20.27
N HIS A 89 3.65 -18.25 19.05
CA HIS A 89 2.61 -18.36 18.02
C HIS A 89 2.57 -19.77 17.41
N GLN A 90 1.43 -20.44 17.55
CA GLN A 90 1.19 -21.77 17.00
C GLN A 90 -0.13 -21.79 16.23
N HIS A 91 -0.02 -21.83 14.90
CA HIS A 91 -1.16 -21.95 13.99
C HIS A 91 -0.85 -23.00 12.93
N PRO A 92 -1.85 -23.75 12.43
CA PRO A 92 -1.62 -24.86 11.51
C PRO A 92 -1.02 -24.45 10.16
N ASN A 93 -1.19 -23.18 9.78
CA ASN A 93 -0.74 -22.59 8.54
C ASN A 93 0.36 -21.51 8.74
N LEU A 94 1.07 -21.55 9.87
CA LEU A 94 2.14 -20.62 10.22
C LEU A 94 3.46 -21.35 10.48
N GLY A 95 4.53 -20.86 9.87
CA GLY A 95 5.90 -21.27 10.13
C GLY A 95 6.83 -20.09 10.34
N PHE A 96 8.03 -20.36 10.87
CA PHE A 96 9.06 -19.36 11.09
C PHE A 96 10.43 -19.90 10.68
N GLN A 97 11.21 -19.09 9.97
CA GLN A 97 12.49 -19.47 9.38
C GLN A 97 13.57 -18.42 9.69
N LEU A 98 14.78 -18.89 10.00
CA LEU A 98 15.97 -18.05 10.08
C LEU A 98 16.47 -17.75 8.66
N GLY A 99 16.69 -16.48 8.33
CA GLY A 99 17.22 -16.10 7.03
C GLY A 99 17.53 -14.61 6.91
N ASP A 100 18.50 -14.29 6.05
CA ASP A 100 18.74 -12.92 5.61
C ASP A 100 17.82 -12.59 4.42
N ILE A 101 16.93 -11.62 4.61
CA ILE A 101 15.96 -11.20 3.58
C ILE A 101 16.61 -10.50 2.39
N ALA A 102 17.89 -10.11 2.50
CA ALA A 102 18.69 -9.60 1.39
C ALA A 102 19.25 -10.71 0.48
N ALA A 103 19.02 -11.98 0.83
CA ALA A 103 19.42 -13.15 0.05
C ALA A 103 18.22 -14.09 -0.23
N PRO A 104 18.34 -15.03 -1.17
CA PRO A 104 17.31 -16.04 -1.38
C PRO A 104 17.15 -16.95 -0.14
N VAL A 105 15.93 -17.00 0.41
CA VAL A 105 15.54 -17.81 1.58
C VAL A 105 14.67 -19.01 1.16
N PHE A 106 13.97 -18.85 0.03
CA PHE A 106 13.07 -19.81 -0.59
C PHE A 106 13.52 -20.14 -2.02
N PRO A 107 13.07 -21.27 -2.60
CA PRO A 107 13.32 -21.56 -4.00
C PRO A 107 12.76 -20.48 -4.95
N PRO A 108 13.34 -20.32 -6.15
CA PRO A 108 12.79 -19.43 -7.18
C PRO A 108 11.33 -19.76 -7.49
N GLU A 109 10.52 -18.73 -7.73
CA GLU A 109 9.11 -18.86 -8.13
C GLU A 109 8.24 -19.77 -7.23
N SER A 110 8.52 -19.79 -5.91
CA SER A 110 7.83 -20.63 -4.93
C SER A 110 6.87 -19.90 -3.99
N LEU A 111 6.81 -18.57 -4.07
CA LEU A 111 5.95 -17.73 -3.24
C LEU A 111 4.84 -17.09 -4.08
N ASP A 112 3.62 -17.06 -3.55
CA ASP A 112 2.47 -16.33 -4.09
C ASP A 112 2.41 -14.89 -3.56
N GLY A 113 3.06 -14.64 -2.41
CA GLY A 113 3.18 -13.30 -1.85
C GLY A 113 4.44 -13.08 -1.01
N VAL A 114 4.89 -11.83 -0.95
CA VAL A 114 5.94 -11.37 -0.06
C VAL A 114 5.50 -10.08 0.60
N PHE A 115 5.73 -9.96 1.90
CA PHE A 115 5.54 -8.75 2.67
C PHE A 115 6.86 -8.25 3.24
N ASP A 116 7.15 -6.97 3.02
CA ASP A 116 8.12 -6.21 3.79
C ASP A 116 7.36 -5.12 4.55
N SER A 117 7.33 -5.18 5.88
CA SER A 117 6.65 -4.20 6.71
C SER A 117 7.61 -3.58 7.71
N SER A 118 8.09 -2.37 7.41
CA SER A 118 9.04 -1.63 8.23
C SER A 118 10.36 -2.38 8.47
N VAL A 119 10.93 -2.97 7.42
CA VAL A 119 12.21 -3.72 7.50
C VAL A 119 13.31 -3.17 6.58
N LEU A 120 12.98 -2.64 5.41
CA LEU A 120 13.99 -2.31 4.39
C LEU A 120 14.86 -1.09 4.79
N HIS A 121 14.34 -0.18 5.63
CA HIS A 121 15.16 0.86 6.25
C HIS A 121 16.22 0.30 7.20
N HIS A 122 16.01 -0.87 7.83
CA HIS A 122 17.05 -1.55 8.62
C HIS A 122 18.15 -2.09 7.71
N VAL A 123 17.77 -2.75 6.60
CA VAL A 123 18.72 -3.25 5.58
C VAL A 123 19.61 -2.12 5.05
N THR A 124 19.03 -0.93 4.91
CA THR A 124 19.77 0.28 4.54
C THR A 124 20.65 0.78 5.68
N SER A 125 20.07 1.07 6.85
CA SER A 125 20.74 1.75 7.97
C SER A 125 21.93 0.97 8.50
N TYR A 126 21.73 -0.32 8.77
CA TYR A 126 22.76 -1.21 9.33
C TYR A 126 23.64 -1.84 8.23
N GLY A 127 23.29 -1.66 6.96
CA GLY A 127 24.13 -2.03 5.81
C GLY A 127 25.04 -0.88 5.33
N GLY A 128 25.40 0.04 6.23
CA GLY A 128 26.27 1.19 5.92
C GLY A 128 25.57 2.35 5.21
N TYR A 129 24.26 2.51 5.41
CA TYR A 129 23.40 3.53 4.77
C TYR A 129 23.43 3.50 3.24
N ARG A 130 23.70 2.32 2.66
CA ARG A 130 23.68 2.14 1.21
C ARG A 130 22.26 1.84 0.77
N HIS A 131 21.58 2.82 0.20
CA HIS A 131 20.20 2.67 -0.31
C HIS A 131 20.07 1.53 -1.33
N ALA A 132 21.16 1.21 -2.04
CA ALA A 132 21.23 0.07 -2.95
C ALA A 132 20.92 -1.28 -2.26
N ASN A 133 21.22 -1.43 -0.97
CA ASN A 133 20.96 -2.68 -0.26
C ASN A 133 19.46 -3.02 -0.21
N ALA A 134 18.58 -2.02 -0.06
CA ALA A 134 17.13 -2.24 -0.13
C ALA A 134 16.70 -2.69 -1.54
N ALA A 135 17.33 -2.16 -2.59
CA ALA A 135 17.06 -2.59 -3.95
C ALA A 135 17.56 -4.02 -4.23
N ASP A 136 18.72 -4.40 -3.69
CA ASP A 136 19.29 -5.74 -3.81
C ASP A 136 18.42 -6.76 -3.06
N ALA A 137 17.93 -6.41 -1.86
CA ALA A 137 16.99 -7.25 -1.10
C ALA A 137 15.69 -7.48 -1.87
N LEU A 138 15.05 -6.41 -2.36
CA LEU A 138 13.85 -6.53 -3.18
C LEU A 138 14.10 -7.38 -4.44
N ALA A 139 15.26 -7.26 -5.08
CA ALA A 139 15.61 -8.08 -6.24
C ALA A 139 15.71 -9.58 -5.87
N ALA A 140 16.33 -9.92 -4.74
CA ALA A 140 16.43 -11.29 -4.24
C ALA A 140 15.04 -11.87 -3.92
N GLN A 141 14.15 -11.07 -3.34
CA GLN A 141 12.77 -11.49 -3.03
C GLN A 141 11.92 -11.70 -4.29
N VAL A 142 12.02 -10.81 -5.29
CA VAL A 142 11.27 -10.93 -6.56
C VAL A 142 11.63 -12.20 -7.34
N GLN A 143 12.86 -12.72 -7.20
CA GLN A 143 13.23 -14.01 -7.80
C GLN A 143 12.45 -15.19 -7.21
N GLN A 144 12.09 -15.11 -5.94
CA GLN A 144 11.37 -16.15 -5.18
C GLN A 144 9.86 -16.11 -5.43
N LEU A 145 9.34 -14.98 -5.92
CA LEU A 145 7.93 -14.78 -6.24
C LEU A 145 7.54 -15.50 -7.54
N ALA A 146 6.43 -16.22 -7.56
CA ALA A 146 5.88 -16.84 -8.76
C ALA A 146 5.32 -15.77 -9.73
N PRO A 147 5.22 -16.03 -11.05
CA PRO A 147 4.48 -15.15 -11.95
C PRO A 147 3.01 -15.00 -11.51
N GLY A 148 2.58 -13.78 -11.28
CA GLY A 148 1.27 -13.43 -10.69
C GLY A 148 1.29 -13.29 -9.16
N GLY A 149 2.41 -13.61 -8.51
CA GLY A 149 2.61 -13.34 -7.09
C GLY A 149 2.76 -11.84 -6.82
N VAL A 150 2.48 -11.44 -5.58
CA VAL A 150 2.41 -10.04 -5.16
C VAL A 150 3.47 -9.71 -4.11
N LEU A 151 4.24 -8.67 -4.33
CA LEU A 151 5.14 -8.06 -3.36
C LEU A 151 4.47 -6.81 -2.76
N VAL A 152 4.38 -6.75 -1.44
CA VAL A 152 3.83 -5.61 -0.70
C VAL A 152 4.93 -5.04 0.18
N VAL A 153 5.30 -3.78 -0.07
CA VAL A 153 6.24 -3.04 0.77
C VAL A 153 5.49 -1.94 1.48
N ARG A 154 5.57 -1.94 2.81
CA ARG A 154 5.09 -0.88 3.67
C ARG A 154 6.25 -0.36 4.50
N ASP A 155 6.73 0.83 4.19
CA ASP A 155 7.89 1.40 4.86
C ASP A 155 7.78 2.93 4.98
N PHE A 156 8.88 3.66 4.96
CA PHE A 156 8.90 5.12 4.90
C PHE A 156 9.24 5.61 3.49
N VAL A 157 8.99 6.89 3.23
CA VAL A 157 9.22 7.50 1.91
C VAL A 157 9.88 8.85 2.05
N ASP A 158 10.88 9.09 1.21
CA ASP A 158 11.50 10.40 1.04
C ASP A 158 10.46 11.38 0.46
N PRO A 159 10.14 12.48 1.16
CA PRO A 159 9.15 13.46 0.70
C PRO A 159 9.61 14.28 -0.52
N GLY A 160 10.82 14.02 -1.02
CA GLY A 160 11.37 14.62 -2.23
C GLY A 160 12.43 15.68 -1.94
N PRO A 161 13.10 16.16 -3.00
CA PRO A 161 14.17 17.13 -2.88
C PRO A 161 13.65 18.51 -2.47
N GLY A 162 14.57 19.37 -2.03
CA GLY A 162 14.31 20.78 -1.74
C GLY A 162 14.61 21.16 -0.30
N GLN A 163 14.58 22.47 -0.06
CA GLN A 163 14.73 23.05 1.27
C GLN A 163 13.35 23.44 1.80
N VAL A 164 13.16 23.31 3.11
CA VAL A 164 11.94 23.68 3.82
C VAL A 164 12.28 24.53 5.02
N LEU A 165 11.26 25.22 5.53
CA LEU A 165 11.30 25.90 6.80
C LEU A 165 10.52 25.07 7.81
N LEU A 166 11.17 24.69 8.90
CA LEU A 166 10.58 23.94 10.01
C LEU A 166 10.56 24.83 11.25
N ASP A 167 9.35 25.13 11.72
CA ASP A 167 9.12 25.84 12.98
C ASP A 167 8.80 24.80 14.06
N VAL A 168 9.55 24.85 15.17
CA VAL A 168 9.38 23.94 16.31
C VAL A 168 9.39 24.72 17.63
N PRO A 169 8.70 24.22 18.69
CA PRO A 169 8.75 24.83 20.01
C PRO A 169 10.19 24.88 20.56
N GLY A 170 10.55 26.01 21.15
CA GLY A 170 11.83 26.20 21.86
C GLY A 170 11.66 26.37 23.37
N ASP A 171 10.44 26.22 23.88
CA ASP A 171 10.03 26.45 25.27
C ASP A 171 9.29 25.25 25.88
N ASP A 172 9.25 24.11 25.19
CA ASP A 172 8.62 22.84 25.62
C ASP A 172 9.58 21.89 26.34
N GLY A 173 10.75 22.38 26.76
CA GLY A 173 11.80 21.65 27.45
C GLY A 173 12.99 22.56 27.79
N ASP A 174 14.12 21.99 28.17
CA ASP A 174 15.37 22.73 28.44
C ASP A 174 16.33 22.77 27.22
N ASP A 175 17.39 23.57 27.28
CA ASP A 175 18.46 23.54 26.24
C ASP A 175 19.63 22.63 26.69
N GLY A 176 19.33 21.59 27.49
CA GLY A 176 20.31 20.68 28.08
C GLY A 176 20.72 19.52 27.16
N PRO A 177 21.74 18.74 27.56
CA PRO A 177 22.28 17.65 26.76
C PRO A 177 21.51 16.32 26.91
N ASP A 178 20.39 16.27 27.63
CA ASP A 178 19.58 15.05 27.73
C ASP A 178 18.42 15.10 26.71
N PRO A 179 18.37 14.20 25.72
CA PRO A 179 17.27 14.18 24.75
C PRO A 179 15.89 13.98 25.40
N ARG A 180 15.83 13.45 26.63
CA ARG A 180 14.58 13.24 27.38
C ARG A 180 13.98 14.54 27.92
N SER A 181 14.79 15.56 28.19
CA SER A 181 14.33 16.85 28.75
C SER A 181 14.49 18.04 27.80
N ALA A 182 15.27 17.88 26.72
CA ALA A 182 15.52 18.94 25.74
C ALA A 182 14.24 19.51 25.10
N SER A 183 14.20 20.81 24.84
CA SER A 183 13.18 21.43 23.98
C SER A 183 13.21 20.80 22.59
N THR A 184 12.09 20.82 21.87
CA THR A 184 12.04 20.25 20.51
C THR A 184 13.04 20.94 19.59
N ALA A 185 13.28 22.24 19.77
CA ALA A 185 14.31 22.97 19.04
C ALA A 185 15.75 22.50 19.38
N ALA A 186 16.08 22.36 20.67
CA ALA A 186 17.39 21.82 21.09
C ALA A 186 17.59 20.37 20.60
N LEU A 187 16.53 19.57 20.61
CA LEU A 187 16.54 18.21 20.09
C LEU A 187 16.80 18.17 18.57
N LEU A 188 16.25 19.12 17.80
CA LEU A 188 16.54 19.24 16.35
C LEU A 188 18.00 19.62 16.09
N GLU A 189 18.53 20.59 16.86
CA GLU A 189 19.94 21.00 16.76
C GLU A 189 20.89 19.82 17.08
N ARG A 190 20.54 19.02 18.09
CA ARG A 190 21.24 17.77 18.40
C ARG A 190 21.15 16.76 17.26
N PHE A 191 19.93 16.52 16.75
CA PHE A 191 19.68 15.56 15.68
C PHE A 191 20.51 15.88 14.42
N ALA A 192 20.67 17.16 14.10
CA ALA A 192 21.51 17.61 13.00
C ALA A 192 22.99 17.23 13.15
N GLY A 193 23.49 16.98 14.36
CA GLY A 193 24.85 16.47 14.58
C GLY A 193 24.96 14.96 14.71
N GLU A 194 23.88 14.26 15.08
CA GLU A 194 23.91 12.84 15.46
C GLU A 194 23.28 11.89 14.43
N PHE A 195 22.45 12.40 13.53
CA PHE A 195 21.74 11.58 12.55
C PHE A 195 22.69 10.69 11.74
N ARG A 196 22.31 9.43 11.52
CA ARG A 196 23.15 8.39 10.90
C ARG A 196 24.46 8.20 11.65
N SER A 197 24.38 7.99 12.97
CA SER A 197 25.55 7.90 13.86
C SER A 197 26.52 6.76 13.56
N LEU A 198 26.13 5.75 12.78
CA LEU A 198 27.03 4.69 12.30
C LEU A 198 27.84 5.12 11.05
N SER A 199 27.54 6.29 10.48
CA SER A 199 28.21 6.84 9.29
C SER A 199 29.61 7.34 9.64
N ALA A 200 30.52 7.33 8.67
CA ALA A 200 31.82 8.01 8.81
C ALA A 200 31.66 9.54 8.93
N GLU A 201 30.56 10.08 8.39
CA GLU A 201 30.17 11.48 8.46
C GLU A 201 28.71 11.57 8.96
N PRO A 202 28.47 11.56 10.28
CA PRO A 202 27.14 11.76 10.84
C PRO A 202 26.64 13.20 10.69
N GLY A 203 25.32 13.36 10.81
CA GLY A 203 24.64 14.64 10.83
C GLY A 203 24.21 15.14 9.46
N PHE A 204 23.69 16.36 9.43
CA PHE A 204 23.27 17.07 8.23
C PHE A 204 23.29 18.60 8.42
N PRO A 205 23.35 19.39 7.33
CA PRO A 205 23.29 20.85 7.44
C PRO A 205 21.95 21.35 8.00
N LEU A 206 22.03 22.18 9.03
CA LEU A 206 20.89 22.87 9.67
C LEU A 206 21.23 24.35 9.82
N ALA A 207 20.34 25.24 9.37
CA ALA A 207 20.50 26.67 9.54
C ALA A 207 19.35 27.26 10.35
N ARG A 208 19.65 27.88 11.49
CA ARG A 208 18.67 28.65 12.27
C ARG A 208 18.35 29.96 11.53
N VAL A 209 17.08 30.35 11.51
CA VAL A 209 16.59 31.57 10.84
C VAL A 209 16.06 32.53 11.88
N ASP A 210 16.92 33.46 12.33
CA ASP A 210 16.60 34.33 13.47
C ASP A 210 15.71 35.53 13.10
N LEU A 211 15.92 36.16 11.93
CA LEU A 211 15.16 37.33 11.47
C LEU A 211 15.18 37.43 9.95
N GLU A 212 14.01 37.37 9.32
CA GLU A 212 13.82 37.72 7.89
C GLU A 212 13.36 39.19 7.81
N PRO A 213 13.60 39.90 6.69
CA PRO A 213 13.08 41.25 6.49
C PRO A 213 11.56 41.30 6.75
N PRO A 214 11.02 42.36 7.38
CA PRO A 214 9.59 42.48 7.62
C PRO A 214 8.77 42.25 6.33
N GLY A 215 7.89 41.26 6.36
CA GLY A 215 7.00 40.92 5.23
C GLY A 215 7.50 39.84 4.26
N ALA A 216 8.72 39.32 4.42
CA ALA A 216 9.25 38.27 3.54
C ALA A 216 8.65 36.89 3.81
N LEU A 217 8.41 36.54 5.08
CA LEU A 217 7.83 35.26 5.51
C LEU A 217 6.93 35.44 6.73
N PRO A 218 5.90 34.61 6.93
CA PRO A 218 5.12 34.60 8.17
C PRO A 218 6.02 34.33 9.38
N ALA A 219 5.90 35.12 10.45
CA ALA A 219 6.66 34.90 11.68
C ALA A 219 6.28 33.54 12.33
N PRO A 220 7.23 32.84 12.97
CA PRO A 220 6.92 31.69 13.81
C PRO A 220 5.99 32.07 14.97
N ARG A 221 5.35 31.07 15.58
CA ARG A 221 4.55 31.29 16.80
C ARG A 221 5.44 31.80 17.94
N PRO A 222 4.92 32.59 18.88
CA PRO A 222 5.68 32.95 20.09
C PRO A 222 6.26 31.71 20.77
N GLY A 223 7.53 31.75 21.18
CA GLY A 223 8.25 30.63 21.79
C GLY A 223 8.83 29.61 20.80
N TRP A 224 8.51 29.71 19.50
CA TRP A 224 8.97 28.77 18.49
C TRP A 224 10.20 29.30 17.73
N ARG A 225 11.09 28.38 17.36
CA ARG A 225 12.32 28.65 16.59
C ARG A 225 12.15 28.10 15.17
N ARG A 226 12.64 28.86 14.17
CA ARG A 226 12.61 28.47 12.75
C ARG A 226 13.97 27.97 12.29
N TYR A 227 13.95 26.88 11.52
CA TYR A 227 15.13 26.31 10.89
C TYR A 227 14.90 26.09 9.40
N ARG A 228 15.97 26.24 8.62
CA ARG A 228 16.04 25.88 7.20
C ARG A 228 16.90 24.62 7.06
N LEU A 229 16.35 23.62 6.40
CA LEU A 229 16.96 22.30 6.22
C LEU A 229 16.35 21.58 5.00
N ALA A 230 16.98 20.49 4.58
CA ALA A 230 16.42 19.66 3.50
C ALA A 230 15.08 19.04 3.92
N HIS A 231 14.14 18.94 2.98
CA HIS A 231 12.79 18.40 3.24
C HIS A 231 12.85 17.00 3.86
N LYS A 232 13.72 16.14 3.33
CA LYS A 232 14.04 14.82 3.88
C LYS A 232 14.39 14.89 5.36
N HIS A 233 15.34 15.72 5.77
CA HIS A 233 15.78 15.79 7.18
C HIS A 233 14.69 16.34 8.11
N ALA A 234 13.84 17.24 7.62
CA ALA A 234 12.65 17.67 8.37
C ALA A 234 11.69 16.49 8.61
N ALA A 235 11.41 15.68 7.58
CA ALA A 235 10.60 14.48 7.72
C ALA A 235 11.23 13.46 8.67
N GLU A 236 12.53 13.17 8.52
CA GLU A 236 13.27 12.28 9.41
C GLU A 236 13.13 12.71 10.88
N PHE A 237 13.30 14.01 11.16
CA PHE A 237 13.18 14.53 12.52
C PHE A 237 11.75 14.42 13.08
N VAL A 238 10.73 14.89 12.36
CA VAL A 238 9.37 14.93 12.91
C VAL A 238 8.77 13.53 13.12
N LEU A 239 9.24 12.52 12.38
CA LEU A 239 8.85 11.12 12.58
C LEU A 239 9.37 10.54 13.90
N ARG A 240 10.47 11.08 14.43
CA ARG A 240 11.17 10.51 15.59
C ARG A 240 11.31 11.41 16.82
N LYS A 241 10.98 12.71 16.72
CA LYS A 241 11.14 13.70 17.81
C LYS A 241 10.47 13.32 19.15
N ASP A 242 9.51 12.39 19.13
CA ASP A 242 8.78 11.95 20.32
C ASP A 242 9.37 10.67 20.95
N TYR A 243 10.28 9.96 20.28
CA TYR A 243 10.97 8.75 20.78
C TYR A 243 12.21 9.10 21.60
N ARG A 244 12.04 9.99 22.58
CA ARG A 244 13.15 10.57 23.36
C ARG A 244 13.86 9.54 24.26
N ALA A 245 13.15 8.50 24.68
CA ALA A 245 13.70 7.45 25.53
C ALA A 245 14.67 6.52 24.78
N ASP A 246 14.44 6.35 23.47
CA ASP A 246 15.14 5.44 22.56
C ASP A 246 16.07 6.19 21.59
N TRP A 247 16.43 7.44 21.94
CA TRP A 247 17.13 8.36 21.05
C TRP A 247 18.42 7.78 20.45
N GLU A 248 19.24 7.09 21.24
CA GLU A 248 20.50 6.51 20.75
C GLU A 248 20.29 5.41 19.68
N ALA A 249 19.14 4.74 19.69
CA ALA A 249 18.76 3.80 18.63
C ALA A 249 18.19 4.56 17.42
N GLU A 250 17.28 5.51 17.66
CA GLU A 250 16.61 6.27 16.61
C GLU A 250 17.59 7.06 15.72
N VAL A 251 18.64 7.65 16.28
CA VAL A 251 19.62 8.41 15.47
C VAL A 251 20.48 7.53 14.55
N LYS A 252 20.50 6.20 14.78
CA LYS A 252 21.19 5.26 13.88
C LYS A 252 20.39 4.99 12.61
N GLU A 253 19.07 5.17 12.62
CA GLU A 253 18.21 4.71 11.54
C GLU A 253 17.88 5.83 10.53
N GLU A 254 18.04 5.55 9.25
CA GLU A 254 17.57 6.39 8.14
C GLU A 254 16.29 5.77 7.58
N TYR A 255 15.14 6.40 7.86
CA TYR A 255 13.85 5.88 7.44
C TYR A 255 13.62 6.10 5.93
N THR A 256 13.98 7.28 5.42
CA THR A 256 13.57 7.75 4.10
C THR A 256 14.60 7.47 3.00
N TYR A 257 14.83 6.20 2.69
CA TYR A 257 15.86 5.76 1.73
C TYR A 257 15.45 5.87 0.25
N PHE A 258 14.15 5.82 -0.08
CA PHE A 258 13.64 6.05 -1.43
C PHE A 258 12.46 7.02 -1.44
N SER A 259 12.39 7.83 -2.49
CA SER A 259 11.17 8.55 -2.87
C SER A 259 10.17 7.61 -3.54
N GLN A 260 8.90 8.03 -3.61
CA GLN A 260 7.84 7.31 -4.31
C GLN A 260 8.23 6.96 -5.76
N ALA A 261 8.79 7.92 -6.51
CA ALA A 261 9.23 7.69 -7.88
C ALA A 261 10.38 6.67 -7.98
N GLN A 262 11.28 6.62 -6.99
CA GLN A 262 12.35 5.62 -6.94
C GLN A 262 11.82 4.21 -6.65
N PHE A 263 10.84 4.08 -5.74
CA PHE A 263 10.15 2.81 -5.52
C PHE A 263 9.45 2.31 -6.78
N GLU A 264 8.65 3.16 -7.43
CA GLU A 264 7.93 2.81 -8.65
C GLU A 264 8.88 2.41 -9.79
N ALA A 265 9.97 3.17 -9.99
CA ALA A 265 10.98 2.85 -11.00
C ALA A 265 11.74 1.54 -10.69
N LEU A 266 12.02 1.26 -9.41
CA LEU A 266 12.63 0.01 -8.98
C LEU A 266 11.69 -1.17 -9.25
N PHE A 267 10.42 -1.07 -8.86
CA PHE A 267 9.42 -2.11 -9.08
C PHE A 267 9.31 -2.44 -10.57
N ALA A 268 9.18 -1.41 -11.42
CA ALA A 268 9.14 -1.59 -12.87
C ALA A 268 10.42 -2.30 -13.40
N ARG A 269 11.61 -1.90 -12.94
CA ARG A 269 12.88 -2.52 -13.34
C ARG A 269 13.01 -3.98 -12.89
N LEU A 270 12.39 -4.35 -11.77
CA LEU A 270 12.35 -5.73 -11.27
C LEU A 270 11.27 -6.59 -11.96
N GLY A 271 10.54 -6.04 -12.94
CA GLY A 271 9.47 -6.77 -13.62
C GLY A 271 8.17 -6.87 -12.80
N LEU A 272 8.01 -5.96 -11.84
CA LEU A 272 6.77 -5.80 -11.08
C LEU A 272 5.90 -4.74 -11.75
N ARG A 273 4.64 -5.11 -11.96
CA ARG A 273 3.56 -4.18 -12.28
C ARG A 273 3.10 -3.51 -10.98
N VAL A 274 3.19 -2.19 -10.90
CA VAL A 274 2.68 -1.44 -9.75
C VAL A 274 1.14 -1.46 -9.78
N LEU A 275 0.55 -2.03 -8.73
CA LEU A 275 -0.90 -2.09 -8.52
C LEU A 275 -1.39 -0.96 -7.59
N SER A 276 -0.55 -0.54 -6.65
CA SER A 276 -0.81 0.54 -5.70
C SER A 276 0.51 1.17 -5.29
N SER A 277 0.51 2.46 -5.01
CA SER A 277 1.66 3.25 -4.57
C SER A 277 1.11 4.44 -3.79
N THR A 278 1.11 4.43 -2.46
CA THR A 278 0.32 5.37 -1.68
C THR A 278 1.10 5.85 -0.45
N PRO A 279 1.36 7.17 -0.33
CA PRO A 279 1.81 7.76 0.91
C PRO A 279 0.74 7.65 1.98
N LEU A 280 1.09 7.08 3.13
CA LEU A 280 0.17 6.85 4.25
C LEU A 280 0.41 7.86 5.37
N ARG A 281 -0.68 8.34 5.98
CA ARG A 281 -0.64 9.21 7.16
C ARG A 281 -1.45 8.56 8.26
N ASN A 282 -0.78 8.03 9.29
CA ASN A 282 -1.45 7.46 10.44
C ASN A 282 -2.27 8.55 11.16
N PRO A 283 -3.61 8.43 11.24
CA PRO A 283 -4.45 9.47 11.81
C PRO A 283 -4.17 9.77 13.28
N TRP A 284 -3.68 8.78 14.05
CA TRP A 284 -3.31 8.97 15.45
C TRP A 284 -2.00 9.77 15.56
N ILE A 285 -0.98 9.44 14.76
CA ILE A 285 0.27 10.21 14.74
C ILE A 285 0.00 11.65 14.31
N VAL A 286 -0.79 11.85 13.25
CA VAL A 286 -1.15 13.20 12.78
C VAL A 286 -1.82 13.99 13.90
N ARG A 287 -2.81 13.40 14.60
CA ARG A 287 -3.55 14.08 15.67
C ARG A 287 -2.71 14.37 16.91
N ASN A 288 -1.86 13.44 17.33
CA ASN A 288 -1.19 13.50 18.63
C ASN A 288 0.25 14.03 18.57
N ARG A 289 0.96 13.78 17.46
CA ARG A 289 2.39 14.05 17.32
C ARG A 289 2.72 15.16 16.33
N PHE A 290 1.87 15.40 15.33
CA PHE A 290 2.11 16.42 14.30
C PHE A 290 1.28 17.68 14.51
N ALA A 291 -0.04 17.53 14.64
CA ALA A 291 -0.97 18.65 14.72
C ALA A 291 -0.63 19.60 15.87
N GLY A 292 -0.23 20.82 15.52
CA GLY A 292 0.13 21.86 16.49
C GLY A 292 1.47 21.63 17.21
N ARG A 293 2.28 20.65 16.79
CA ARG A 293 3.59 20.33 17.39
C ARG A 293 4.78 20.81 16.55
N PHE A 294 4.56 21.12 15.28
CA PHE A 294 5.49 21.81 14.40
C PHE A 294 4.71 22.48 13.26
N ASP A 295 5.33 23.42 12.55
CA ASP A 295 4.82 23.95 11.29
C ASP A 295 5.88 23.75 10.20
N LEU A 296 5.47 23.15 9.09
CA LEU A 296 6.33 22.89 7.93
C LEU A 296 5.90 23.78 6.77
N ARG A 297 6.86 24.46 6.15
CA ARG A 297 6.62 25.43 5.06
C ARG A 297 7.66 25.27 3.96
N ASP A 298 7.30 25.65 2.75
CA ASP A 298 8.28 25.82 1.68
C ASP A 298 9.10 27.12 1.89
N THR A 299 10.07 27.37 1.02
CA THR A 299 10.91 28.57 1.09
C THR A 299 10.18 29.87 0.77
N SER A 300 8.96 29.81 0.22
CA SER A 300 8.10 30.98 0.02
C SER A 300 7.23 31.32 1.24
N GLY A 301 7.22 30.43 2.25
CA GLY A 301 6.43 30.57 3.47
C GLY A 301 5.04 29.92 3.38
N ALA A 302 4.70 29.31 2.25
CA ALA A 302 3.45 28.56 2.10
C ALA A 302 3.50 27.28 2.96
N ARG A 303 2.39 26.95 3.60
CA ARG A 303 2.31 25.78 4.49
C ARG A 303 2.31 24.51 3.66
N LEU A 304 3.18 23.58 4.00
CA LEU A 304 3.22 22.24 3.40
C LEU A 304 2.29 21.28 4.17
N PRO A 305 1.75 20.26 3.50
CA PRO A 305 1.07 19.17 4.20
C PRO A 305 2.04 18.45 5.13
N TYR A 306 1.50 17.75 6.14
CA TYR A 306 2.34 16.89 6.96
C TYR A 306 2.99 15.80 6.11
N PRO A 307 4.26 15.47 6.38
CA PRO A 307 4.93 14.38 5.68
C PRO A 307 4.19 13.07 5.92
N PRO A 308 4.23 12.12 4.96
CA PRO A 308 3.71 10.78 5.17
C PRO A 308 4.36 10.15 6.41
N THR A 309 3.57 9.46 7.22
CA THR A 309 4.13 8.67 8.34
C THR A 309 4.77 7.40 7.82
N ASN A 310 4.23 6.87 6.73
CA ASN A 310 4.68 5.66 6.04
C ASN A 310 4.28 5.72 4.57
N TYR A 311 4.60 4.68 3.83
CA TYR A 311 4.32 4.52 2.42
C TYR A 311 4.02 3.05 2.14
N LEU A 312 3.15 2.82 1.17
CA LEU A 312 2.75 1.49 0.72
C LEU A 312 2.95 1.40 -0.79
N ILE A 313 3.63 0.36 -1.26
CA ILE A 313 3.68 0.02 -2.67
C ILE A 313 3.41 -1.47 -2.85
N VAL A 314 2.62 -1.79 -3.87
CA VAL A 314 2.19 -3.15 -4.19
C VAL A 314 2.56 -3.45 -5.63
N GLY A 315 3.28 -4.54 -5.84
CA GLY A 315 3.78 -4.97 -7.14
C GLY A 315 3.37 -6.41 -7.47
N GLU A 316 2.80 -6.64 -8.64
CA GLU A 316 2.55 -8.00 -9.16
C GLU A 316 3.68 -8.41 -10.11
N LYS A 317 4.31 -9.57 -9.88
CA LYS A 317 5.31 -10.10 -10.81
C LYS A 317 4.63 -10.56 -12.09
N VAL A 318 5.08 -10.03 -13.22
CA VAL A 318 4.57 -10.41 -14.54
C VAL A 318 5.66 -11.02 -15.39
N LYS A 319 5.29 -11.86 -16.36
CA LYS A 319 6.27 -12.39 -17.31
C LYS A 319 6.74 -11.27 -18.25
N ALA A 320 7.96 -11.41 -18.77
CA ALA A 320 8.49 -10.50 -19.77
C ALA A 320 7.49 -10.32 -20.93
N GLY A 321 7.26 -9.06 -21.34
CA GLY A 321 6.32 -8.71 -22.41
C GLY A 321 4.85 -8.56 -22.01
N GLN A 322 4.47 -8.87 -20.76
CA GLN A 322 3.08 -8.69 -20.27
C GLN A 322 2.81 -7.30 -19.67
N GLY A 323 3.83 -6.45 -19.58
CA GLY A 323 3.67 -5.06 -19.15
C GLY A 323 3.02 -4.20 -20.25
N VAL A 324 2.16 -3.28 -19.84
CA VAL A 324 1.57 -2.22 -20.65
C VAL A 324 1.92 -0.89 -20.00
N ALA A 325 2.35 0.08 -20.81
CA ALA A 325 2.60 1.45 -20.37
C ALA A 325 1.70 2.38 -21.18
N PHE A 326 1.15 3.39 -20.51
CA PHE A 326 0.30 4.39 -21.13
C PHE A 326 1.08 5.71 -21.23
N ARG A 327 0.71 6.52 -22.22
CA ARG A 327 1.18 7.90 -22.36
C ARG A 327 0.05 8.70 -22.96
N LEU A 328 -0.36 9.77 -22.30
CA LEU A 328 -1.34 10.68 -22.87
C LEU A 328 -0.74 11.43 -24.06
N ARG A 329 -1.54 11.57 -25.12
CA ARG A 329 -1.21 12.40 -26.28
C ARG A 329 -2.46 13.18 -26.67
N ALA A 330 -2.27 14.42 -27.10
CA ALA A 330 -3.35 15.18 -27.72
C ALA A 330 -3.87 14.40 -28.95
N ALA A 331 -5.19 14.30 -29.07
CA ALA A 331 -5.79 13.61 -30.21
C ALA A 331 -5.54 14.42 -31.50
N GLU A 332 -4.89 13.80 -32.48
CA GLU A 332 -4.76 14.33 -33.84
C GLU A 332 -5.96 13.84 -34.67
N GLY A 333 -7.10 14.54 -34.59
CA GLY A 333 -8.32 14.19 -35.35
C GLY A 333 -9.62 14.68 -34.72
N GLY A 334 -10.74 14.54 -35.44
CA GLY A 334 -12.08 14.85 -34.91
C GLY A 334 -12.52 13.85 -33.83
N ALA A 335 -13.45 14.26 -32.96
CA ALA A 335 -13.96 13.43 -31.87
C ALA A 335 -14.50 12.09 -32.38
N GLN A 336 -14.05 10.98 -31.79
CA GLN A 336 -14.62 9.67 -32.09
C GLN A 336 -16.06 9.59 -31.59
N GLN A 337 -17.00 9.29 -32.50
CA GLN A 337 -18.45 9.30 -32.25
C GLN A 337 -18.97 8.03 -31.53
N PHE A 338 -18.18 7.41 -30.65
CA PHE A 338 -18.67 6.25 -29.90
C PHE A 338 -19.63 6.67 -28.76
N LEU A 339 -19.31 7.76 -28.06
CA LEU A 339 -20.12 8.25 -26.96
C LEU A 339 -21.27 9.12 -27.49
N ARG A 340 -22.45 8.96 -26.89
CA ARG A 340 -23.58 9.87 -27.07
C ARG A 340 -23.43 11.01 -26.05
N ILE A 341 -23.55 12.25 -26.50
CA ILE A 341 -23.63 13.42 -25.64
C ILE A 341 -25.05 13.96 -25.69
N GLU A 342 -25.65 14.16 -24.52
CA GLU A 342 -26.97 14.77 -24.36
C GLU A 342 -26.87 16.04 -23.53
N HIS A 343 -27.74 17.01 -23.79
CA HIS A 343 -27.76 18.29 -23.10
C HIS A 343 -29.02 18.39 -22.24
N HIS A 344 -28.85 18.56 -20.93
CA HIS A 344 -29.95 18.62 -19.97
C HIS A 344 -29.91 19.96 -19.24
N GLN A 345 -31.04 20.65 -19.18
CA GLN A 345 -31.16 21.89 -18.42
C GLN A 345 -31.88 21.63 -17.10
N ASP A 346 -31.23 21.97 -15.99
CA ASP A 346 -31.87 22.04 -14.68
C ASP A 346 -32.94 23.12 -14.70
N ARG A 347 -34.19 22.70 -14.47
CA ARG A 347 -35.37 23.57 -14.55
C ARG A 347 -35.46 24.60 -13.42
N VAL A 348 -34.74 24.40 -12.32
CA VAL A 348 -34.72 25.28 -11.14
C VAL A 348 -33.57 26.27 -11.25
N THR A 349 -32.35 25.79 -11.51
CA THR A 349 -31.15 26.64 -11.55
C THR A 349 -30.88 27.23 -12.93
N GLY A 350 -31.50 26.70 -13.99
CA GLY A 350 -31.23 27.05 -15.37
C GLY A 350 -29.90 26.51 -15.90
N ARG A 351 -29.11 25.81 -15.06
CA ARG A 351 -27.79 25.29 -15.40
C ARG A 351 -27.91 24.18 -16.45
N VAL A 352 -27.08 24.25 -17.47
CA VAL A 352 -26.98 23.21 -18.50
C VAL A 352 -25.89 22.22 -18.12
N PHE A 353 -26.18 20.94 -18.31
CA PHE A 353 -25.28 19.82 -18.09
C PHE A 353 -25.13 19.04 -19.39
N ASP A 354 -23.88 18.77 -19.76
CA ASP A 354 -23.55 17.83 -20.83
C ASP A 354 -23.35 16.46 -20.19
N LEU A 355 -24.17 15.50 -20.62
CA LEU A 355 -24.15 14.13 -20.13
C LEU A 355 -23.61 13.20 -21.21
N ALA A 356 -22.59 12.43 -20.89
CA ALA A 356 -22.02 11.43 -21.80
C ALA A 356 -22.51 10.02 -21.43
N ALA A 357 -22.85 9.21 -22.45
CA ALA A 357 -23.28 7.82 -22.29
C ALA A 357 -22.70 6.93 -23.39
N ARG A 358 -22.52 5.64 -23.09
CA ARG A 358 -22.29 4.62 -24.12
C ARG A 358 -23.61 4.30 -24.84
N PRO A 359 -23.59 3.92 -26.14
CA PRO A 359 -24.81 3.65 -26.90
C PRO A 359 -25.62 2.47 -26.35
N HIS A 360 -24.93 1.54 -25.70
CA HIS A 360 -25.48 0.29 -25.17
C HIS A 360 -25.23 0.21 -23.67
N PRO A 361 -26.17 -0.38 -22.90
CA PRO A 361 -26.02 -0.50 -21.45
C PRO A 361 -24.86 -1.44 -21.11
N THR A 362 -24.26 -1.21 -19.94
CA THR A 362 -23.21 -2.07 -19.42
C THR A 362 -23.79 -3.09 -18.46
N LEU A 363 -23.37 -4.35 -18.62
CA LEU A 363 -23.68 -5.45 -17.71
C LEU A 363 -22.42 -5.87 -16.96
N ASP A 364 -22.45 -5.80 -15.63
CA ASP A 364 -21.44 -6.38 -14.75
C ASP A 364 -21.82 -7.80 -14.36
N ILE A 365 -21.06 -8.77 -14.86
CA ILE A 365 -21.25 -10.18 -14.50
C ILE A 365 -20.34 -10.48 -13.33
N VAL A 366 -20.92 -11.02 -12.26
CA VAL A 366 -20.26 -11.30 -10.98
C VAL A 366 -20.46 -12.80 -10.68
N PRO A 367 -19.56 -13.66 -11.19
CA PRO A 367 -19.62 -15.08 -10.92
C PRO A 367 -19.21 -15.32 -9.47
N PHE A 368 -19.95 -16.17 -8.76
CA PHE A 368 -19.66 -16.49 -7.37
C PHE A 368 -19.94 -17.96 -7.07
N PHE A 369 -19.34 -18.46 -6.00
CA PHE A 369 -19.62 -19.78 -5.46
C PHE A 369 -19.39 -19.79 -3.95
N PHE A 370 -19.86 -20.85 -3.29
CA PHE A 370 -19.60 -21.09 -1.88
C PHE A 370 -18.64 -22.27 -1.71
N ALA A 371 -17.67 -22.14 -0.81
CA ALA A 371 -16.93 -23.26 -0.27
C ALA A 371 -17.13 -23.29 1.25
N GLY A 372 -17.96 -24.23 1.72
CA GLY A 372 -18.52 -24.17 3.07
C GLY A 372 -19.39 -22.92 3.24
N GLU A 373 -19.16 -22.16 4.32
CA GLU A 373 -19.87 -20.90 4.61
C GLU A 373 -19.20 -19.66 3.97
N THR A 374 -18.12 -19.85 3.21
CA THR A 374 -17.36 -18.74 2.63
C THR A 374 -17.77 -18.49 1.19
N ALA A 375 -18.12 -17.23 0.87
CA ALA A 375 -18.41 -16.78 -0.48
C ALA A 375 -17.14 -16.36 -1.22
N TYR A 376 -17.05 -16.75 -2.49
CA TYR A 376 -15.97 -16.38 -3.41
C TYR A 376 -16.54 -15.72 -4.64
N VAL A 377 -15.80 -14.75 -5.18
CA VAL A 377 -16.11 -14.07 -6.43
C VAL A 377 -15.01 -14.34 -7.44
N LEU A 378 -15.39 -14.67 -8.67
CA LEU A 378 -14.47 -14.71 -9.80
C LEU A 378 -14.33 -13.30 -10.38
N ALA A 379 -13.28 -12.60 -9.98
CA ALA A 379 -13.01 -11.24 -10.45
C ALA A 379 -11.94 -11.25 -11.54
N ARG A 380 -12.01 -10.27 -12.45
CA ARG A 380 -10.90 -9.98 -13.35
C ARG A 380 -9.93 -9.04 -12.65
N THR A 381 -8.72 -9.51 -12.40
CA THR A 381 -7.65 -8.71 -11.79
C THR A 381 -6.61 -8.32 -12.81
N SER A 382 -5.83 -7.29 -12.46
CA SER A 382 -4.64 -6.89 -13.22
C SER A 382 -4.99 -6.49 -14.66
N TYR A 383 -6.20 -5.95 -14.86
CA TYR A 383 -6.69 -5.54 -16.18
C TYR A 383 -6.24 -4.12 -16.51
N PRO A 384 -5.55 -3.90 -17.65
CA PRO A 384 -5.08 -2.58 -18.06
C PRO A 384 -6.24 -1.60 -18.33
N ARG A 385 -6.24 -0.45 -17.64
CA ARG A 385 -7.23 0.63 -17.78
C ARG A 385 -6.57 1.97 -18.16
N PRO A 386 -6.38 2.25 -19.46
CA PRO A 386 -5.74 3.49 -19.92
C PRO A 386 -6.42 4.77 -19.42
N ILE A 387 -7.74 4.74 -19.24
CA ILE A 387 -8.50 5.90 -18.76
C ILE A 387 -8.14 6.27 -17.31
N ALA A 388 -7.82 5.28 -16.46
CA ALA A 388 -7.38 5.54 -15.09
C ALA A 388 -6.05 6.31 -15.08
N HIS A 389 -5.15 5.99 -16.01
CA HIS A 389 -3.90 6.71 -16.21
C HIS A 389 -4.13 8.14 -16.70
N ALA A 390 -4.96 8.32 -17.74
CA ALA A 390 -5.27 9.64 -18.30
C ALA A 390 -5.87 10.60 -17.27
N CYS A 391 -6.85 10.14 -16.48
CA CYS A 391 -7.46 10.96 -15.42
C CYS A 391 -6.45 11.44 -14.38
N ARG A 392 -5.42 10.63 -14.08
CA ARG A 392 -4.38 10.99 -13.09
C ARG A 392 -3.38 12.01 -13.62
N GLU A 393 -2.98 11.91 -14.89
CA GLU A 393 -2.08 12.91 -15.49
C GLU A 393 -2.75 14.30 -15.56
N GLU A 394 -4.05 14.34 -15.85
CA GLU A 394 -4.80 15.60 -15.89
C GLU A 394 -5.18 16.11 -14.49
N THR A 395 -5.58 15.22 -13.59
CA THR A 395 -5.98 15.53 -12.21
C THR A 395 -5.31 14.58 -11.22
N PRO A 396 -4.12 14.95 -10.70
CA PRO A 396 -3.40 14.13 -9.74
C PRO A 396 -4.23 13.84 -8.48
N PRO A 397 -4.15 12.63 -7.90
CA PRO A 397 -4.87 12.30 -6.68
C PRO A 397 -4.48 13.21 -5.50
N LEU A 398 -5.49 13.68 -4.76
CA LEU A 398 -5.30 14.61 -3.64
C LEU A 398 -4.48 14.03 -2.48
N ASP A 399 -4.50 12.71 -2.32
CA ASP A 399 -3.76 11.99 -1.27
C ASP A 399 -2.31 11.67 -1.65
N GLY A 400 -1.94 11.88 -2.91
CA GLY A 400 -0.61 11.56 -3.46
C GLY A 400 -0.46 10.12 -3.95
N SER A 401 -1.56 9.36 -4.09
CA SER A 401 -1.50 7.99 -4.60
C SER A 401 -1.00 7.91 -6.06
N GLY A 402 0.04 7.12 -6.28
CA GLY A 402 0.62 6.67 -7.54
C GLY A 402 -0.18 5.55 -8.22
N PRO A 403 0.28 5.09 -9.39
CA PRO A 403 -0.55 4.54 -10.47
C PRO A 403 -1.36 3.31 -10.07
N ALA A 404 -2.64 3.30 -10.49
CA ALA A 404 -3.51 2.13 -10.52
C ALA A 404 -3.96 1.91 -11.97
N ASP A 405 -2.98 1.72 -12.85
CA ASP A 405 -3.21 1.51 -14.28
C ASP A 405 -3.82 0.12 -14.56
N TYR A 406 -3.86 -0.73 -13.53
CA TYR A 406 -4.34 -2.09 -13.57
C TYR A 406 -5.36 -2.31 -12.46
N LEU A 407 -6.57 -2.72 -12.83
CA LEU A 407 -7.69 -2.80 -11.89
C LEU A 407 -8.12 -4.24 -11.64
N ALA A 408 -8.72 -4.44 -10.46
CA ALA A 408 -9.60 -5.56 -10.19
C ALA A 408 -11.06 -5.11 -10.30
N GLU A 409 -11.86 -5.88 -11.03
CA GLU A 409 -13.19 -5.47 -11.49
C GLU A 409 -14.08 -6.68 -11.78
N PRO A 410 -15.42 -6.49 -11.85
CA PRO A 410 -16.31 -7.52 -12.37
C PRO A 410 -16.05 -7.79 -13.86
N LEU A 411 -16.66 -8.85 -14.39
CA LEU A 411 -16.66 -9.12 -15.82
C LEU A 411 -17.63 -8.16 -16.53
N ALA A 412 -17.14 -6.94 -16.79
CA ALA A 412 -17.91 -5.89 -17.43
C ALA A 412 -18.03 -6.12 -18.95
N VAL A 413 -19.26 -6.22 -19.45
CA VAL A 413 -19.56 -6.40 -20.87
C VAL A 413 -20.60 -5.40 -21.36
N VAL A 414 -20.51 -5.06 -22.64
CA VAL A 414 -21.53 -4.23 -23.30
C VAL A 414 -22.67 -5.14 -23.72
N GLN A 415 -23.87 -4.86 -23.22
CA GLN A 415 -25.06 -5.63 -23.54
C GLN A 415 -25.55 -5.24 -24.95
N THR A 416 -25.59 -6.23 -25.84
CA THR A 416 -26.02 -6.06 -27.23
C THR A 416 -27.42 -6.64 -27.43
N GLU A 417 -27.79 -6.95 -28.66
CA GLU A 417 -29.06 -7.58 -29.05
C GLU A 417 -29.22 -9.03 -28.54
N PHE A 418 -28.14 -9.70 -28.12
CA PHE A 418 -28.24 -11.05 -27.54
C PHE A 418 -29.01 -11.05 -26.21
N PRO A 419 -29.82 -12.07 -25.91
CA PRO A 419 -30.43 -12.22 -24.59
C PRO A 419 -29.38 -12.23 -23.47
N VAL A 420 -29.68 -11.60 -22.33
CA VAL A 420 -28.75 -11.46 -21.20
C VAL A 420 -28.15 -12.79 -20.75
N GLY A 421 -28.95 -13.87 -20.69
CA GLY A 421 -28.46 -15.20 -20.32
C GLY A 421 -27.37 -15.73 -21.26
N HIS A 422 -27.56 -15.59 -22.58
CA HIS A 422 -26.53 -15.96 -23.57
C HIS A 422 -25.30 -15.05 -23.47
N THR A 423 -25.48 -13.75 -23.19
CA THR A 423 -24.35 -12.83 -22.94
C THR A 423 -23.53 -13.32 -21.75
N VAL A 424 -24.19 -13.74 -20.67
CA VAL A 424 -23.55 -14.28 -19.46
C VAL A 424 -22.77 -15.56 -19.80
N GLU A 425 -23.43 -16.58 -20.35
CA GLU A 425 -22.82 -17.87 -20.70
C GLU A 425 -21.56 -17.71 -21.54
N ARG A 426 -21.65 -16.96 -22.64
CA ARG A 426 -20.51 -16.72 -23.53
C ARG A 426 -19.37 -15.96 -22.86
N THR A 427 -19.70 -15.03 -21.96
CA THR A 427 -18.69 -14.26 -21.23
C THR A 427 -17.96 -15.14 -20.23
N LEU A 428 -18.69 -15.97 -19.47
CA LEU A 428 -18.08 -16.85 -18.48
C LEU A 428 -17.22 -17.94 -19.11
N GLU A 429 -17.69 -18.54 -20.20
CA GLU A 429 -16.94 -19.55 -20.93
C GLU A 429 -15.63 -18.97 -21.49
N ARG A 430 -15.70 -17.79 -22.11
CA ARG A 430 -14.53 -17.13 -22.70
C ARG A 430 -13.56 -16.54 -21.67
N ALA A 431 -14.08 -15.79 -20.70
CA ALA A 431 -13.23 -15.04 -19.78
C ALA A 431 -12.68 -15.93 -18.66
N ALA A 432 -13.52 -16.80 -18.11
CA ALA A 432 -13.23 -17.58 -16.91
C ALA A 432 -13.12 -19.09 -17.16
N GLY A 433 -13.36 -19.57 -18.38
CA GLY A 433 -13.36 -21.01 -18.69
C GLY A 433 -14.52 -21.77 -18.05
N VAL A 434 -15.57 -21.06 -17.59
CA VAL A 434 -16.72 -21.67 -16.91
C VAL A 434 -17.76 -22.04 -17.97
N PRO A 435 -17.99 -23.34 -18.24
CA PRO A 435 -18.95 -23.76 -19.26
C PRO A 435 -20.39 -23.47 -18.81
N PRO A 436 -21.36 -23.32 -19.74
CA PRO A 436 -22.77 -23.08 -19.39
C PRO A 436 -23.35 -24.13 -18.42
N ALA A 437 -22.91 -25.38 -18.54
CA ALA A 437 -23.35 -26.48 -17.67
C ALA A 437 -22.91 -26.32 -16.19
N ALA A 438 -21.90 -25.49 -15.92
CA ALA A 438 -21.42 -25.20 -14.58
C ALA A 438 -22.16 -24.01 -13.92
N ILE A 439 -23.15 -23.41 -14.60
CA ILE A 439 -23.96 -22.31 -14.06
C ILE A 439 -25.18 -22.90 -13.36
N HIS A 440 -25.33 -22.62 -12.07
CA HIS A 440 -26.47 -23.08 -11.28
C HIS A 440 -27.66 -22.12 -11.35
N ARG A 441 -27.39 -20.82 -11.24
CA ARG A 441 -28.42 -19.77 -11.30
C ARG A 441 -27.84 -18.43 -11.72
N MET A 442 -28.69 -17.62 -12.34
CA MET A 442 -28.43 -16.21 -12.64
C MET A 442 -29.42 -15.35 -11.87
N ILE A 443 -28.92 -14.42 -11.06
CA ILE A 443 -29.71 -13.57 -10.17
C ILE A 443 -29.50 -12.10 -10.60
N PRO A 444 -30.54 -11.39 -11.05
CA PRO A 444 -30.44 -9.96 -11.30
C PRO A 444 -29.94 -9.21 -10.06
N GLY A 445 -28.82 -8.50 -10.22
CA GLY A 445 -28.19 -7.73 -9.16
C GLY A 445 -28.71 -6.29 -9.08
N THR A 446 -27.91 -5.41 -8.50
CA THR A 446 -28.20 -3.97 -8.40
C THR A 446 -27.97 -3.23 -9.72
N THR A 447 -28.77 -2.18 -9.93
CA THR A 447 -28.58 -1.18 -10.99
C THR A 447 -28.01 0.10 -10.37
N TYR A 448 -26.94 0.65 -10.93
CA TYR A 448 -26.27 1.85 -10.41
C TYR A 448 -25.71 2.74 -11.52
N TYR A 449 -25.42 3.99 -11.16
CA TYR A 449 -24.77 5.00 -12.01
C TYR A 449 -23.39 5.29 -11.42
N PRO A 450 -22.29 4.99 -12.14
CA PRO A 450 -20.95 5.00 -11.55
C PRO A 450 -20.40 6.41 -11.30
N SER A 451 -20.97 7.45 -11.92
CA SER A 451 -20.59 8.83 -11.62
C SER A 451 -21.78 9.78 -11.78
N PRO A 452 -22.11 10.58 -10.75
CA PRO A 452 -23.12 11.63 -10.85
C PRO A 452 -22.62 12.87 -11.61
N GLY A 453 -21.33 12.95 -11.94
CA GLY A 453 -20.65 14.15 -12.44
C GLY A 453 -20.72 14.39 -13.95
N GLY A 454 -21.79 13.96 -14.62
CA GLY A 454 -21.94 14.12 -16.07
C GLY A 454 -21.85 12.81 -16.88
N ILE A 455 -21.89 11.65 -16.22
CA ILE A 455 -21.96 10.35 -16.88
C ILE A 455 -23.38 9.80 -16.75
N LEU A 456 -24.10 9.73 -17.87
CA LEU A 456 -25.41 9.09 -17.97
C LEU A 456 -25.23 7.61 -18.34
N GLU A 457 -24.48 6.88 -17.51
CA GLU A 457 -24.24 5.46 -17.70
C GLU A 457 -25.01 4.64 -16.67
N GLU A 458 -26.05 3.94 -17.13
CA GLU A 458 -26.68 2.90 -16.33
C GLU A 458 -25.87 1.60 -16.44
N VAL A 459 -25.44 1.09 -15.29
CA VAL A 459 -24.83 -0.22 -15.17
C VAL A 459 -25.80 -1.15 -14.46
N ARG A 460 -26.04 -2.32 -15.04
CA ARG A 460 -26.79 -3.41 -14.41
C ARG A 460 -25.83 -4.51 -14.03
N SER A 461 -26.12 -5.23 -12.95
CA SER A 461 -25.33 -6.38 -12.57
C SER A 461 -26.11 -7.69 -12.64
N MET A 462 -25.38 -8.79 -12.80
CA MET A 462 -25.88 -10.16 -12.74
C MET A 462 -24.97 -10.97 -11.83
N LEU A 463 -25.50 -11.44 -10.71
CA LEU A 463 -24.81 -12.39 -9.83
C LEU A 463 -25.04 -13.80 -10.41
N VAL A 464 -23.96 -14.52 -10.69
CA VAL A 464 -24.04 -15.83 -11.35
C VAL A 464 -23.44 -16.89 -10.44
N GLU A 465 -24.27 -17.77 -9.89
CA GLU A 465 -23.75 -18.87 -9.10
C GLU A 465 -23.20 -19.95 -10.03
N VAL A 466 -21.96 -20.35 -9.78
CA VAL A 466 -21.25 -21.35 -10.57
C VAL A 466 -20.74 -22.48 -9.69
N GLU A 467 -20.39 -23.61 -10.31
CA GLU A 467 -19.65 -24.70 -9.66
C GLU A 467 -18.37 -24.15 -8.98
N PRO A 468 -18.04 -24.59 -7.75
CA PRO A 468 -16.85 -24.15 -7.04
C PRO A 468 -15.56 -24.30 -7.87
N THR A 469 -14.95 -23.15 -8.19
CA THR A 469 -13.81 -23.09 -9.11
C THR A 469 -12.74 -22.13 -8.58
N PHE A 470 -11.65 -22.67 -8.05
CA PHE A 470 -10.50 -21.90 -7.56
C PHE A 470 -9.52 -21.57 -8.69
N VAL A 471 -9.99 -20.77 -9.66
CA VAL A 471 -9.17 -20.36 -10.80
C VAL A 471 -8.19 -19.24 -10.43
N ASN A 472 -6.98 -19.32 -10.95
CA ASN A 472 -6.02 -18.21 -11.04
C ASN A 472 -5.29 -18.33 -12.38
N ALA A 473 -5.91 -17.83 -13.44
CA ALA A 473 -5.43 -18.00 -14.81
C ALA A 473 -5.44 -16.69 -15.59
N PRO A 474 -4.56 -16.52 -16.60
CA PRO A 474 -4.67 -15.42 -17.55
C PRO A 474 -6.07 -15.39 -18.18
N SER A 475 -6.64 -14.21 -18.30
CA SER A 475 -7.87 -14.02 -19.09
C SER A 475 -7.52 -14.02 -20.57
N ASP A 476 -8.43 -14.56 -21.39
CA ASP A 476 -8.38 -14.42 -22.85
C ASP A 476 -8.19 -12.96 -23.25
N ASN A 477 -7.41 -12.73 -24.31
CA ASN A 477 -7.15 -11.37 -24.77
C ASN A 477 -8.39 -10.76 -25.41
N VAL A 478 -8.98 -9.79 -24.73
CA VAL A 478 -10.18 -9.03 -25.15
C VAL A 478 -9.89 -7.54 -25.34
N SER A 479 -8.74 -7.05 -24.89
CA SER A 479 -8.41 -5.62 -24.80
C SER A 479 -7.54 -5.13 -25.95
N GLY A 480 -6.92 -6.03 -26.71
CA GLY A 480 -5.92 -5.70 -27.74
C GLY A 480 -4.54 -5.35 -27.17
N PHE A 481 -4.38 -5.30 -25.84
CA PHE A 481 -3.08 -5.18 -25.19
C PHE A 481 -2.35 -6.52 -25.15
N SER A 482 -1.10 -6.53 -24.67
CA SER A 482 -0.33 -7.76 -24.42
C SER A 482 -0.94 -8.66 -23.35
N THR A 483 -1.93 -8.17 -22.61
CA THR A 483 -2.65 -8.91 -21.56
C THR A 483 -4.07 -8.36 -21.39
N SER A 484 -4.98 -9.21 -20.94
CA SER A 484 -6.32 -8.84 -20.44
C SER A 484 -6.49 -9.18 -18.97
N GLY A 485 -5.38 -9.16 -18.21
CA GLY A 485 -5.38 -9.49 -16.80
C GLY A 485 -5.57 -10.99 -16.54
N ARG A 486 -6.13 -11.31 -15.38
CA ARG A 486 -6.31 -12.67 -14.88
C ARG A 486 -7.70 -12.84 -14.30
N ILE A 487 -8.26 -14.04 -14.37
CA ILE A 487 -9.43 -14.39 -13.56
C ILE A 487 -8.95 -15.08 -12.30
N ARG A 488 -9.42 -14.57 -11.16
CA ARG A 488 -9.08 -15.08 -9.83
C ARG A 488 -10.34 -15.33 -9.02
N ALA A 489 -10.41 -16.50 -8.38
CA ALA A 489 -11.31 -16.70 -7.25
C ALA A 489 -10.76 -15.96 -6.04
N ILE A 490 -11.55 -15.04 -5.47
CA ILE A 490 -11.16 -14.22 -4.33
C ILE A 490 -12.28 -14.28 -3.29
N GLU A 491 -11.91 -14.42 -2.02
CA GLU A 491 -12.88 -14.40 -0.93
C GLU A 491 -13.62 -13.04 -0.92
N ALA A 492 -14.96 -13.07 -0.81
CA ALA A 492 -15.77 -11.86 -0.92
C ALA A 492 -15.39 -10.80 0.14
N ARG A 493 -15.18 -11.21 1.40
CA ARG A 493 -14.80 -10.25 2.47
C ARG A 493 -13.38 -9.73 2.30
N GLN A 494 -12.48 -10.50 1.67
CA GLN A 494 -11.14 -10.05 1.30
C GLN A 494 -11.19 -8.94 0.25
N LEU A 495 -12.11 -9.00 -0.72
CA LEU A 495 -12.35 -7.90 -1.65
C LEU A 495 -12.83 -6.63 -0.93
N LEU A 496 -13.74 -6.76 0.03
CA LEU A 496 -14.20 -5.60 0.81
C LEU A 496 -13.07 -4.99 1.66
N ARG A 497 -12.22 -5.82 2.27
CA ARG A 497 -11.01 -5.35 2.96
C ARG A 497 -10.06 -4.62 2.01
N ALA A 498 -9.86 -5.15 0.81
CA ALA A 498 -9.05 -4.49 -0.22
C ALA A 498 -9.62 -3.12 -0.61
N ALA A 499 -10.93 -3.01 -0.79
CA ALA A 499 -11.59 -1.74 -1.12
C ALA A 499 -11.31 -0.65 -0.07
N GLN A 500 -11.43 -1.00 1.21
CA GLN A 500 -11.26 -0.08 2.34
C GLN A 500 -9.86 0.57 2.42
N VAL A 501 -8.85 -0.04 1.79
CA VAL A 501 -7.46 0.45 1.80
C VAL A 501 -7.00 0.98 0.43
N GLY A 502 -7.93 1.13 -0.52
CA GLY A 502 -7.63 1.59 -1.88
C GLY A 502 -7.09 0.51 -2.81
N GLY A 503 -7.23 -0.78 -2.46
CA GLY A 503 -6.89 -1.91 -3.32
C GLY A 503 -7.89 -2.15 -4.46
N LEU A 504 -9.10 -1.59 -4.38
CA LEU A 504 -10.10 -1.55 -5.45
C LEU A 504 -10.43 -0.08 -5.77
N PRO A 505 -9.72 0.57 -6.71
CA PRO A 505 -9.95 1.99 -7.01
C PRO A 505 -11.24 2.23 -7.82
N ASP A 506 -11.83 1.18 -8.39
CA ASP A 506 -13.17 1.21 -8.99
C ASP A 506 -14.16 0.52 -8.05
N ALA A 507 -15.21 1.26 -7.65
CA ALA A 507 -16.20 0.80 -6.67
C ALA A 507 -17.16 -0.27 -7.22
N ARG A 508 -17.19 -0.55 -8.52
CA ARG A 508 -18.17 -1.47 -9.12
C ARG A 508 -18.05 -2.89 -8.55
N LEU A 509 -16.83 -3.40 -8.39
CA LEU A 509 -16.65 -4.72 -7.79
C LEU A 509 -17.09 -4.73 -6.32
N GLU A 510 -16.69 -3.70 -5.56
CA GLU A 510 -17.05 -3.52 -4.16
C GLU A 510 -18.58 -3.52 -3.97
N LEU A 511 -19.31 -2.70 -4.73
CA LEU A 511 -20.77 -2.59 -4.66
C LEU A 511 -21.45 -3.94 -4.90
N ASN A 512 -20.99 -4.69 -5.91
CA ASN A 512 -21.53 -6.00 -6.22
C ASN A 512 -21.23 -7.05 -5.15
N VAL A 513 -20.08 -6.96 -4.48
CA VAL A 513 -19.74 -7.84 -3.37
C VAL A 513 -20.62 -7.54 -2.15
N TYR A 514 -20.92 -6.26 -1.86
CA TYR A 514 -21.90 -5.92 -0.82
C TYR A 514 -23.29 -6.48 -1.16
N ASP A 515 -23.77 -6.32 -2.39
CA ASP A 515 -25.06 -6.86 -2.85
C ASP A 515 -25.12 -8.38 -2.69
N LEU A 516 -24.05 -9.07 -3.11
CA LEU A 516 -23.92 -10.52 -2.95
C LEU A 516 -24.04 -10.95 -1.48
N LEU A 517 -23.20 -10.39 -0.60
CA LEU A 517 -23.19 -10.78 0.81
C LEU A 517 -24.52 -10.48 1.50
N ALA A 518 -25.13 -9.31 1.20
CA ALA A 518 -26.42 -8.91 1.78
C ALA A 518 -27.54 -9.89 1.39
N ARG A 519 -27.61 -10.31 0.13
CA ARG A 519 -28.64 -11.24 -0.36
C ARG A 519 -28.57 -12.62 0.27
N PHE A 520 -27.36 -13.06 0.62
CA PHE A 520 -27.13 -14.35 1.25
C PHE A 520 -27.05 -14.27 2.78
N GLY A 521 -27.34 -13.10 3.37
CA GLY A 521 -27.32 -12.92 4.82
C GLY A 521 -25.93 -13.13 5.43
N LEU A 522 -24.87 -12.92 4.65
CA LEU A 522 -23.49 -13.08 5.09
C LEU A 522 -22.94 -11.78 5.69
N PRO A 523 -22.09 -11.85 6.72
CA PRO A 523 -21.46 -10.67 7.29
C PRO A 523 -20.47 -10.06 6.30
N PHE A 524 -20.41 -8.73 6.24
CA PHE A 524 -19.41 -8.00 5.45
C PHE A 524 -17.99 -8.12 6.01
N GLY A 525 -17.89 -8.51 7.29
CA GLY A 525 -16.64 -8.50 8.05
C GLY A 525 -16.41 -7.15 8.74
N PRO A 526 -15.38 -7.07 9.60
CA PRO A 526 -15.05 -5.85 10.32
C PRO A 526 -14.50 -4.78 9.37
N TRP A 527 -14.68 -3.50 9.72
CA TRP A 527 -14.05 -2.41 9.01
C TRP A 527 -12.57 -2.28 9.38
N ILE A 528 -11.72 -1.94 8.42
CA ILE A 528 -10.28 -1.72 8.66
C ILE A 528 -10.12 -0.45 9.49
N GLY A 529 -9.90 -0.64 10.80
CA GLY A 529 -9.86 0.43 11.79
C GLY A 529 -10.65 0.11 13.05
N ASP A 530 -11.60 -0.82 12.98
CA ASP A 530 -12.21 -1.42 14.16
C ASP A 530 -11.21 -2.37 14.84
N GLU A 531 -11.45 -2.69 16.13
CA GLU A 531 -10.71 -3.75 16.78
C GLU A 531 -10.95 -5.07 16.05
N ILE A 532 -9.94 -5.52 15.30
CA ILE A 532 -9.97 -6.83 14.66
C ILE A 532 -9.86 -7.87 15.78
N PRO A 533 -10.90 -8.69 16.02
CA PRO A 533 -10.80 -9.78 16.98
C PRO A 533 -9.85 -10.83 16.40
N LEU A 534 -8.61 -10.81 16.86
CA LEU A 534 -7.70 -11.93 16.67
C LEU A 534 -8.18 -13.05 17.58
N ALA A 535 -8.29 -14.27 17.07
CA ALA A 535 -8.61 -15.40 17.92
C ALA A 535 -7.50 -15.54 18.96
N GLU A 536 -7.85 -15.59 20.24
CA GLU A 536 -6.87 -15.85 21.30
C GLU A 536 -6.17 -17.18 20.97
N ALA A 537 -4.82 -17.16 20.96
CA ALA A 537 -4.03 -18.37 20.74
C ALA A 537 -4.42 -19.39 21.83
N ARG A 538 -5.01 -20.50 21.41
CA ARG A 538 -5.36 -21.61 22.29
C ARG A 538 -4.15 -22.45 22.62
#